data_AF-A0A348Y6J6-F1
#
_entry.id   AF-A0A348Y6J6-F1
#
_cell.length_a   1.000
_cell.length_b   1.000
_cell.length_c   1.000
_cell.angle_alpha   90.00
_cell.angle_beta   90.00
_cell.angle_gamma   90.00
#
_symmetry.space_group_name_H-M   'P 1'
#
loop_
_entity.id
_entity.type
_entity.pdbx_description
1 polymer ?
#
loop_
_entity_poly.entity_id
_entity_poly.type
_entity_poly.pdbx_seq_one_letter_code
_entity_poly.pdbx_strand_id
1 'polypeptide(L)'
;RLQNGLYIQRYAPMLRIAIPYGLLASYQLRKLAEITRKYDKGYGHFTTRTNIQLNWPKLEEVPDIMAELASVQMHSIQTSGNCIRNTTTDPYAGIHQEEIADPRPYCEIIRQWSTFHPEFAFLPRKFKIAVIGTANDRAATQVHDVGLHLKTNDAGELGFEVIVGGGLGRTPVIGKVINEFLPRQHLLSYLDAILRVYNLHGRRDNKFKARIKILVESMGGPAFAKLVDAEWDAHIKDGPLTLTDANFATASSFFTEPDYLSFDALQVQSELQQTLDGDKDFANWYQQNTVAHKIAGYRAVVISLKAGLVDGSYIPSGDVSESQMDALADLADKYSFSELRGTYQQNLVFADVQTNQLYELWQQLSELHLARANINTLTDMIVCPGWDYCSLANATTHNIAEQIEKQFDDLDYLYDLGEIRLNMSGCMNACAHHHTGDIGILGVDKKGEYWYQISLGGNSSNNAKLGKILGKAVPSDDVATTIQKIIDVYLEQRVSNENDVESFGDLVDRVGIAPFKEKVYG
;
A
#
# COMPACT_ATOMS: atom_id res chain seq x y z
N ARG A 1 19.35 1.24 12.83
CA ARG A 1 18.31 1.93 12.02
C ARG A 1 17.95 3.19 12.77
N LEU A 2 18.17 4.34 12.16
CA LEU A 2 17.82 5.61 12.77
C LEU A 2 16.31 5.88 12.60
N GLN A 3 15.75 6.75 13.43
CA GLN A 3 14.32 7.10 13.33
C GLN A 3 14.03 7.98 12.13
N ASN A 4 15.02 8.70 11.60
CA ASN A 4 14.97 9.51 10.38
C ASN A 4 15.17 8.67 9.10
N GLY A 5 14.66 7.44 9.06
CA GLY A 5 14.64 6.62 7.85
C GLY A 5 15.95 5.97 7.42
N LEU A 6 17.09 6.44 7.91
CA LEU A 6 18.39 5.95 7.47
C LEU A 6 18.75 4.58 8.08
N TYR A 7 19.13 3.64 7.23
CA TYR A 7 19.89 2.46 7.66
C TYR A 7 20.75 1.86 6.55
N ILE A 8 21.87 1.26 6.97
CA ILE A 8 22.82 0.59 6.08
C ILE A 8 22.19 -0.71 5.55
N GLN A 9 22.07 -0.82 4.23
CA GLN A 9 21.64 -2.04 3.56
C GLN A 9 22.85 -2.91 3.20
N ARG A 10 22.74 -3.73 2.14
CA ARG A 10 23.81 -4.64 1.71
C ARG A 10 24.97 -3.90 1.03
N TYR A 11 24.65 -2.97 0.13
CA TYR A 11 25.63 -2.29 -0.72
C TYR A 11 25.83 -0.81 -0.36
N ALA A 12 24.78 -0.13 0.11
CA ALA A 12 24.80 1.28 0.43
C ALA A 12 23.79 1.62 1.56
N PRO A 13 23.87 2.81 2.16
CA PRO A 13 22.78 3.34 2.97
C PRO A 13 21.48 3.43 2.16
N MET A 14 20.33 3.20 2.80
CA MET A 14 19.03 3.58 2.26
C MET A 14 18.41 4.65 3.14
N LEU A 15 17.88 5.68 2.50
CA LEU A 15 17.12 6.75 3.13
C LEU A 15 15.65 6.65 2.71
N ARG A 16 14.77 6.51 3.69
CA ARG A 16 13.32 6.51 3.48
C ARG A 16 12.74 7.88 3.77
N ILE A 17 12.01 8.42 2.81
CA ILE A 17 11.38 9.74 2.89
C ILE A 17 9.88 9.53 3.17
N ALA A 18 9.30 10.35 4.05
CA ALA A 18 7.90 10.25 4.43
C ALA A 18 7.02 10.90 3.37
N ILE A 19 5.93 10.20 3.01
CA ILE A 19 4.83 10.76 2.22
C ILE A 19 3.55 10.46 3.01
N PRO A 20 3.18 11.33 3.96
CA PRO A 20 1.98 11.17 4.78
C PRO A 20 0.75 10.88 3.94
N TYR A 21 -0.05 9.88 4.34
CA TYR A 21 -1.29 9.44 3.66
C TYR A 21 -1.14 9.22 2.14
N GLY A 22 0.10 9.13 1.64
CA GLY A 22 0.43 8.97 0.23
C GLY A 22 0.36 10.23 -0.62
N LEU A 23 -0.11 11.37 -0.11
CA LEU A 23 -0.28 12.59 -0.92
C LEU A 23 1.01 13.41 -1.00
N LEU A 24 1.35 13.86 -2.21
CA LEU A 24 2.43 14.81 -2.47
C LEU A 24 2.08 15.77 -3.60
N ALA A 25 2.68 16.96 -3.55
CA ALA A 25 2.56 17.96 -4.60
C ALA A 25 3.63 17.78 -5.69
N SER A 26 3.36 18.26 -6.90
CA SER A 26 4.26 18.20 -8.05
C SER A 26 5.63 18.84 -7.77
N TYR A 27 5.68 19.97 -7.07
CA TYR A 27 6.95 20.62 -6.68
C TYR A 27 7.78 19.77 -5.71
N GLN A 28 7.12 18.95 -4.87
CA GLN A 28 7.81 17.99 -4.00
C GLN A 28 8.37 16.84 -4.84
N LEU A 29 7.64 16.37 -5.86
CA LEU A 29 8.11 15.34 -6.78
C LEU A 29 9.32 15.80 -7.59
N ARG A 30 9.32 17.04 -8.10
CA ARG A 30 10.50 17.65 -8.76
C ARG A 30 11.71 17.70 -7.84
N LYS A 31 11.51 18.10 -6.57
CA LYS A 31 12.61 18.08 -5.59
C LYS A 31 13.12 16.66 -5.33
N LEU A 32 12.25 15.66 -5.28
CA LEU A 32 12.66 14.25 -5.21
C LEU A 32 13.46 13.83 -6.44
N ALA A 33 13.08 14.26 -7.65
CA ALA A 33 13.83 14.01 -8.89
C ALA A 33 15.25 14.61 -8.81
N GLU A 34 15.35 15.88 -8.39
CA GLU A 34 16.64 16.58 -8.19
C GLU A 34 17.53 15.85 -7.18
N ILE A 35 16.99 15.48 -6.02
CA ILE A 35 17.71 14.76 -4.97
C ILE A 35 18.19 13.40 -5.51
N THR A 36 17.32 12.69 -6.21
CA THR A 36 17.60 11.36 -6.76
C THR A 36 18.71 11.40 -7.81
N ARG A 37 18.70 12.43 -8.68
CA ARG A 37 19.74 12.69 -9.68
C ARG A 37 21.09 13.03 -9.04
N LYS A 38 21.08 13.82 -7.96
CA LYS A 38 22.29 14.37 -7.34
C LYS A 38 22.95 13.42 -6.34
N TYR A 39 22.14 12.71 -5.54
CA TYR A 39 22.61 11.95 -4.38
C TYR A 39 22.32 10.45 -4.45
N ASP A 40 21.65 9.96 -5.51
CA ASP A 40 21.36 8.55 -5.73
C ASP A 40 21.78 8.14 -7.16
N LYS A 41 21.17 7.10 -7.74
CA LYS A 41 21.44 6.56 -9.07
C LYS A 41 20.34 6.86 -10.08
N GLY A 42 19.63 7.98 -9.92
CA GLY A 42 18.60 8.40 -10.88
C GLY A 42 17.26 7.65 -10.76
N TYR A 43 16.98 6.96 -9.65
CA TYR A 43 15.64 6.42 -9.41
C TYR A 43 15.25 6.41 -7.93
N GLY A 44 13.95 6.45 -7.66
CA GLY A 44 13.37 6.28 -6.34
C GLY A 44 12.35 5.15 -6.32
N HIS A 45 12.16 4.53 -5.16
CA HIS A 45 11.28 3.37 -5.01
C HIS A 45 10.07 3.68 -4.11
N PHE A 46 8.86 3.64 -4.68
CA PHE A 46 7.61 3.73 -3.93
C PHE A 46 7.30 2.45 -3.16
N THR A 47 6.82 2.63 -1.93
CA THR A 47 6.77 1.55 -0.94
C THR A 47 5.34 1.16 -0.59
N THR A 48 5.18 -0.02 0.02
CA THR A 48 3.91 -0.50 0.58
C THR A 48 3.37 0.30 1.78
N ARG A 49 3.99 1.43 2.09
CA ARG A 49 3.50 2.42 3.06
C ARG A 49 3.52 3.83 2.48
N THR A 50 3.31 3.91 1.16
CA THR A 50 3.16 5.13 0.35
C THR A 50 4.35 6.09 0.34
N ASN A 51 5.38 5.83 1.15
CA ASN A 51 6.67 6.52 1.13
C ASN A 51 7.49 6.25 -0.14
N ILE A 52 8.56 7.02 -0.33
CA ILE A 52 9.62 6.77 -1.31
C ILE A 52 10.96 6.43 -0.63
N GLN A 53 11.80 5.63 -1.28
CA GLN A 53 13.14 5.25 -0.81
C GLN A 53 14.23 5.60 -1.82
N LEU A 54 15.35 6.10 -1.31
CA LEU A 54 16.64 6.25 -1.98
C LEU A 54 17.57 5.14 -1.52
N ASN A 55 18.15 4.36 -2.42
CA ASN A 55 18.91 3.14 -2.11
C ASN A 55 20.43 3.33 -2.15
N TRP A 56 20.93 4.44 -2.71
CA TRP A 56 22.36 4.67 -2.85
C TRP A 56 22.94 5.98 -2.27
N PRO A 57 22.29 6.71 -1.33
CA PRO A 57 22.89 7.92 -0.76
C PRO A 57 24.17 7.60 0.01
N LYS A 58 25.19 8.47 -0.14
CA LYS A 58 26.36 8.42 0.74
C LYS A 58 26.01 8.92 2.12
N LEU A 59 26.59 8.32 3.15
CA LEU A 59 26.25 8.61 4.55
C LEU A 59 26.51 10.09 4.91
N GLU A 60 27.62 10.63 4.41
CA GLU A 60 28.07 12.01 4.62
C GLU A 60 27.19 13.06 3.90
N GLU A 61 26.47 12.67 2.85
CA GLU A 61 25.58 13.55 2.07
C GLU A 61 24.15 13.55 2.61
N VAL A 62 23.80 12.63 3.52
CA VAL A 62 22.44 12.54 4.11
C VAL A 62 21.99 13.85 4.76
N PRO A 63 22.81 14.59 5.54
CA PRO A 63 22.40 15.88 6.08
C PRO A 63 21.99 16.90 5.00
N ASP A 64 22.68 16.91 3.85
CA ASP A 64 22.35 17.79 2.73
C ASP A 64 21.03 17.38 2.08
N ILE A 65 20.79 16.07 1.90
CA ILE A 65 19.49 15.56 1.42
C ILE A 65 18.36 16.00 2.37
N MET A 66 18.59 15.93 3.69
CA MET A 66 17.60 16.36 4.68
C MET A 66 17.30 17.87 4.59
N ALA A 67 18.31 18.70 4.30
CA ALA A 67 18.13 20.14 4.08
C ALA A 67 17.34 20.42 2.79
N GLU A 68 17.61 19.69 1.71
CA GLU A 68 16.86 19.78 0.44
C GLU A 68 15.39 19.40 0.63
N LEU A 69 15.10 18.31 1.37
CA LEU A 69 13.73 17.91 1.68
C LEU A 69 12.99 18.97 2.51
N ALA A 70 13.68 19.58 3.48
CA ALA A 70 13.09 20.62 4.31
C ALA A 70 12.67 21.87 3.49
N SER A 71 13.37 22.17 2.38
CA SER A 71 13.04 23.30 1.49
C SER A 71 11.66 23.18 0.83
N VAL A 72 11.09 21.98 0.77
CA VAL A 72 9.76 21.67 0.22
C VAL A 72 8.85 21.01 1.25
N GLN A 73 9.10 21.25 2.54
CA GLN A 73 8.31 20.75 3.67
C GLN A 73 8.23 19.22 3.77
N MET A 74 9.23 18.50 3.26
CA MET A 74 9.36 17.05 3.38
C MET A 74 10.33 16.63 4.48
N HIS A 75 10.22 15.39 4.96
CA HIS A 75 11.11 14.84 5.98
C HIS A 75 11.25 13.31 5.90
N SER A 76 12.22 12.76 6.63
CA SER A 76 12.41 11.30 6.82
C SER A 76 12.12 10.84 8.25
N ILE A 77 11.72 11.75 9.14
CA ILE A 77 11.40 11.49 10.55
C ILE A 77 10.36 10.37 10.67
N GLN A 78 10.58 9.46 11.64
CA GLN A 78 9.71 8.33 11.98
C GLN A 78 9.39 7.35 10.83
N THR A 79 10.15 7.36 9.74
CA THR A 79 9.98 6.37 8.66
C THR A 79 10.65 5.02 8.97
N SER A 80 11.48 4.97 10.02
CA SER A 80 12.14 3.76 10.55
C SER A 80 12.19 3.79 12.09
N GLY A 81 12.94 2.89 12.73
CA GLY A 81 13.04 2.84 14.21
C GLY A 81 11.85 2.19 14.93
N ASN A 82 11.89 2.25 16.27
CA ASN A 82 10.86 1.73 17.17
C ASN A 82 9.93 2.85 17.65
N CYS A 83 9.14 3.36 16.71
CA CYS A 83 8.18 4.44 16.93
C CYS A 83 6.98 4.22 16.02
N ILE A 84 6.01 5.14 16.12
CA ILE A 84 4.90 5.25 15.17
C ILE A 84 5.49 5.53 13.78
N ARG A 85 4.91 4.91 12.75
CA ARG A 85 5.31 5.02 11.35
C ARG A 85 4.26 5.81 10.59
N ASN A 86 4.63 6.28 9.40
CA ASN A 86 3.76 7.01 8.46
C ASN A 86 2.30 6.52 8.45
N THR A 87 1.32 7.35 8.79
CA THR A 87 -0.10 6.96 8.72
C THR A 87 -0.53 6.83 7.26
N THR A 88 -1.18 5.73 6.91
CA THR A 88 -1.60 5.42 5.53
C THR A 88 -3.12 5.41 5.41
N THR A 89 -3.63 5.68 4.21
CA THR A 89 -5.06 5.64 3.91
C THR A 89 -5.32 5.20 2.47
N ASP A 90 -6.59 5.19 2.07
CA ASP A 90 -7.03 4.90 0.71
C ASP A 90 -6.42 5.89 -0.29
N PRO A 91 -5.78 5.44 -1.39
CA PRO A 91 -5.33 6.36 -2.44
C PRO A 91 -6.49 7.18 -3.06
N TYR A 92 -7.74 6.71 -2.95
CA TYR A 92 -8.93 7.43 -3.46
C TYR A 92 -9.64 8.27 -2.39
N ALA A 93 -8.99 8.51 -1.25
CA ALA A 93 -9.56 9.31 -0.16
C ALA A 93 -10.03 10.71 -0.64
N GLY A 94 -11.24 11.11 -0.27
CA GLY A 94 -11.85 12.39 -0.64
C GLY A 94 -12.50 12.43 -2.02
N ILE A 95 -12.31 11.43 -2.87
CA ILE A 95 -12.80 11.43 -4.26
C ILE A 95 -13.67 10.23 -4.63
N HIS A 96 -13.68 9.18 -3.82
CA HIS A 96 -14.44 7.96 -4.09
C HIS A 96 -15.93 8.14 -3.79
N GLN A 97 -16.82 7.59 -4.62
CA GLN A 97 -18.28 7.75 -4.49
C GLN A 97 -18.86 7.11 -3.22
N GLU A 98 -18.34 5.95 -2.82
CA GLU A 98 -18.81 5.19 -1.65
C GLU A 98 -18.14 5.59 -0.33
N GLU A 99 -17.58 6.79 -0.25
CA GLU A 99 -16.87 7.26 0.94
C GLU A 99 -17.85 7.72 2.03
N ILE A 100 -17.67 7.17 3.25
CA ILE A 100 -18.42 7.56 4.45
C ILE A 100 -17.97 8.96 4.90
N ALA A 101 -16.65 9.18 4.93
CA ALA A 101 -16.02 10.49 5.12
C ALA A 101 -14.55 10.44 4.66
N ASP A 102 -14.00 11.60 4.27
CA ASP A 102 -12.59 11.70 3.90
C ASP A 102 -11.68 11.32 5.09
N PRO A 103 -10.84 10.28 4.97
CA PRO A 103 -9.95 9.85 6.04
C PRO A 103 -8.71 10.75 6.23
N ARG A 104 -8.35 11.60 5.25
CA ARG A 104 -7.10 12.38 5.26
C ARG A 104 -7.00 13.37 6.43
N PRO A 105 -8.06 14.14 6.81
CA PRO A 105 -8.03 14.99 7.99
C PRO A 105 -7.68 14.23 9.27
N TYR A 106 -8.19 13.01 9.44
CA TYR A 106 -7.87 12.16 10.58
C TYR A 106 -6.43 11.66 10.55
N CYS A 107 -5.94 11.27 9.37
CA CYS A 107 -4.54 10.92 9.18
C CYS A 107 -3.59 12.08 9.51
N GLU A 108 -3.96 13.31 9.15
CA GLU A 108 -3.20 14.52 9.45
C GLU A 108 -3.16 14.82 10.95
N ILE A 109 -4.31 14.71 11.65
CA ILE A 109 -4.37 14.82 13.12
C ILE A 109 -3.47 13.77 13.77
N ILE A 110 -3.54 12.51 13.34
CA ILE A 110 -2.69 11.43 13.86
C ILE A 110 -1.21 11.71 13.56
N ARG A 111 -0.87 12.22 12.37
CA ARG A 111 0.50 12.56 11.98
C ARG A 111 1.07 13.66 12.89
N GLN A 112 0.33 14.75 13.08
CA GLN A 112 0.75 15.86 13.92
C GLN A 112 0.94 15.42 15.38
N TRP A 113 0.01 14.64 15.92
CA TRP A 113 0.11 14.09 17.28
C TRP A 113 1.29 13.12 17.45
N SER A 114 1.51 12.22 16.49
CA SER A 114 2.52 11.16 16.61
C SER A 114 3.96 11.64 16.38
N THR A 115 4.13 12.70 15.58
CA THR A 115 5.45 13.23 15.23
C THR A 115 6.12 13.84 16.46
N PHE A 116 7.33 13.37 16.79
CA PHE A 116 8.08 13.79 17.99
C PHE A 116 7.35 13.57 19.33
N HIS A 117 6.37 12.66 19.38
CA HIS A 117 5.69 12.36 20.64
C HIS A 117 6.69 11.87 21.71
N PRO A 118 6.81 12.56 22.86
CA PRO A 118 7.89 12.32 23.82
C PRO A 118 7.83 10.91 24.43
N GLU A 119 6.62 10.41 24.69
CA GLU A 119 6.42 9.08 25.28
C GLU A 119 6.60 7.95 24.25
N PHE A 120 6.21 8.17 22.99
CA PHE A 120 6.12 7.12 21.97
C PHE A 120 7.25 7.16 20.94
N ALA A 121 8.27 7.98 21.18
CA ALA A 121 9.53 7.93 20.46
C ALA A 121 10.26 6.59 20.67
N PHE A 122 10.03 5.87 21.78
CA PHE A 122 10.75 4.63 22.12
C PHE A 122 9.83 3.46 22.47
N LEU A 123 8.92 3.12 21.56
CA LEU A 123 8.03 1.96 21.68
C LEU A 123 8.82 0.63 21.72
N PRO A 124 8.21 -0.48 22.17
CA PRO A 124 8.86 -1.80 22.12
C PRO A 124 9.29 -2.20 20.69
N ARG A 125 8.49 -1.85 19.67
CA ARG A 125 8.81 -2.05 18.25
C ARG A 125 8.04 -1.07 17.36
N LYS A 126 8.32 -1.08 16.05
CA LYS A 126 7.60 -0.29 15.03
C LYS A 126 6.08 -0.42 15.17
N PHE A 127 5.37 0.70 15.04
CA PHE A 127 3.91 0.78 15.19
C PHE A 127 3.29 1.45 13.97
N LYS A 128 2.30 0.82 13.35
CA LYS A 128 1.69 1.22 12.09
C LYS A 128 0.21 1.50 12.28
N ILE A 129 -0.23 2.67 11.83
CA ILE A 129 -1.65 3.05 11.82
C ILE A 129 -2.10 3.19 10.37
N ALA A 130 -3.30 2.70 10.06
CA ALA A 130 -3.98 2.94 8.80
C ALA A 130 -5.45 3.31 9.04
N VAL A 131 -5.99 4.18 8.17
CA VAL A 131 -7.37 4.68 8.24
C VAL A 131 -8.06 4.42 6.92
N ILE A 132 -9.31 3.97 6.93
CA ILE A 132 -10.14 3.80 5.74
C ILE A 132 -11.46 4.56 5.89
N GLY A 133 -11.85 5.29 4.84
CA GLY A 133 -13.08 6.09 4.78
C GLY A 133 -14.26 5.39 4.12
N THR A 134 -14.07 4.17 3.62
CA THR A 134 -15.03 3.44 2.80
C THR A 134 -15.33 2.08 3.44
N ALA A 135 -16.46 1.48 3.06
CA ALA A 135 -16.80 0.13 3.50
C ALA A 135 -15.81 -0.93 2.97
N ASN A 136 -15.21 -0.71 1.79
CA ASN A 136 -14.18 -1.57 1.22
C ASN A 136 -12.78 -1.14 1.67
N ASP A 137 -12.03 -2.04 2.31
CA ASP A 137 -10.67 -1.81 2.79
C ASP A 137 -9.66 -1.90 1.64
N ARG A 138 -9.21 -0.72 1.19
CA ARG A 138 -8.10 -0.54 0.24
C ARG A 138 -6.82 -0.04 0.90
N ALA A 139 -6.75 -0.03 2.23
CA ALA A 139 -5.57 0.40 3.00
C ALA A 139 -4.92 -0.75 3.79
N ALA A 140 -5.44 -1.97 3.67
CA ALA A 140 -4.99 -3.16 4.40
C ALA A 140 -4.96 -2.93 5.92
N THR A 141 -5.98 -2.26 6.44
CA THR A 141 -6.05 -1.80 7.83
C THR A 141 -5.99 -2.96 8.84
N GLN A 142 -6.56 -4.11 8.50
CA GLN A 142 -6.62 -5.27 9.39
C GLN A 142 -5.25 -5.93 9.65
N VAL A 143 -4.22 -5.56 8.87
CA VAL A 143 -2.84 -6.02 9.08
C VAL A 143 -1.88 -4.91 9.54
N HIS A 144 -2.45 -3.80 10.01
CA HIS A 144 -1.75 -2.73 10.71
C HIS A 144 -1.76 -2.97 12.23
N ASP A 145 -0.86 -2.29 12.95
CA ASP A 145 -0.85 -2.40 14.42
C ASP A 145 -2.15 -1.80 15.00
N VAL A 146 -2.66 -0.74 14.37
CA VAL A 146 -4.04 -0.22 14.50
C VAL A 146 -4.64 0.03 13.11
N GLY A 147 -5.84 -0.48 12.88
CA GLY A 147 -6.72 -0.14 11.76
C GLY A 147 -7.91 0.66 12.26
N LEU A 148 -8.26 1.74 11.57
CA LEU A 148 -9.40 2.60 11.88
C LEU A 148 -10.34 2.63 10.69
N HIS A 149 -11.57 2.16 10.88
CA HIS A 149 -12.61 2.21 9.86
C HIS A 149 -13.59 3.30 10.25
N LEU A 150 -13.72 4.34 9.42
CA LEU A 150 -14.76 5.34 9.61
C LEU A 150 -16.13 4.69 9.51
N LYS A 151 -17.01 4.99 10.47
CA LYS A 151 -18.38 4.49 10.52
C LYS A 151 -19.32 5.58 11.00
N THR A 152 -20.58 5.49 10.57
CA THR A 152 -21.68 6.28 11.10
C THR A 152 -22.55 5.37 11.96
N ASN A 153 -22.93 5.81 13.17
CA ASN A 153 -23.87 5.07 14.01
C ASN A 153 -25.34 5.32 13.61
N ASP A 154 -26.28 4.65 14.28
CA ASP A 154 -27.72 4.79 14.03
C ASP A 154 -28.25 6.23 14.24
N ALA A 155 -27.54 7.06 15.03
CA ALA A 155 -27.88 8.45 15.27
C ALA A 155 -27.30 9.42 14.21
N GLY A 156 -26.57 8.91 13.22
CA GLY A 156 -25.92 9.74 12.20
C GLY A 156 -24.58 10.34 12.63
N GLU A 157 -24.02 9.92 13.76
CA GLU A 157 -22.76 10.44 14.28
C GLU A 157 -21.57 9.67 13.70
N LEU A 158 -20.51 10.40 13.38
CA LEU A 158 -19.29 9.84 12.83
C LEU A 158 -18.33 9.36 13.93
N GLY A 159 -17.78 8.16 13.75
CA GLY A 159 -16.85 7.53 14.66
C GLY A 159 -15.99 6.49 13.95
N PHE A 160 -15.41 5.59 14.73
CA PHE A 160 -14.48 4.56 14.23
C PHE A 160 -14.78 3.19 14.79
N GLU A 161 -14.77 2.15 13.95
CA GLU A 161 -14.39 0.83 14.45
C GLU A 161 -12.87 0.78 14.60
N VAL A 162 -12.41 0.31 15.75
CA VAL A 162 -11.00 0.26 16.13
C VAL A 162 -10.51 -1.19 16.16
N ILE A 163 -9.62 -1.51 15.24
CA ILE A 163 -9.00 -2.82 15.07
C ILE A 163 -7.55 -2.75 15.56
N VAL A 164 -7.11 -3.66 16.43
CA VAL A 164 -5.76 -3.64 17.00
C VAL A 164 -5.09 -5.00 16.92
N GLY A 165 -3.75 -4.99 16.77
CA GLY A 165 -2.94 -6.20 16.85
C GLY A 165 -2.75 -6.92 15.52
N GLY A 166 -2.93 -6.24 14.39
CA GLY A 166 -2.58 -6.78 13.08
C GLY A 166 -1.08 -6.75 12.79
N GLY A 167 -0.66 -7.57 11.84
CA GLY A 167 0.68 -7.48 11.26
C GLY A 167 1.17 -8.77 10.65
N LEU A 168 1.83 -8.66 9.50
CA LEU A 168 2.35 -9.77 8.70
C LEU A 168 3.65 -10.34 9.29
N GLY A 169 4.84 -9.92 8.85
CA GLY A 169 6.11 -10.37 9.44
C GLY A 169 6.21 -11.90 9.64
N ARG A 170 7.07 -12.36 10.58
CA ARG A 170 7.32 -13.80 10.77
C ARG A 170 6.09 -14.59 11.23
N THR A 171 5.28 -13.97 12.09
CA THR A 171 4.05 -14.56 12.63
C THR A 171 2.90 -13.66 12.18
N PRO A 172 2.27 -13.92 11.03
CA PRO A 172 1.17 -13.11 10.55
C PRO A 172 -0.05 -13.23 11.47
N VAL A 173 -0.66 -12.09 11.79
CA VAL A 173 -1.85 -11.98 12.64
C VAL A 173 -2.77 -10.93 12.02
N ILE A 174 -4.07 -11.25 11.95
CA ILE A 174 -5.13 -10.30 11.59
C ILE A 174 -5.58 -9.61 12.87
N GLY A 175 -5.77 -8.29 12.81
CA GLY A 175 -6.17 -7.48 13.96
C GLY A 175 -7.55 -7.87 14.49
N LYS A 176 -7.82 -7.49 15.73
CA LYS A 176 -9.08 -7.77 16.43
C LYS A 176 -9.81 -6.47 16.68
N VAL A 177 -11.11 -6.43 16.42
CA VAL A 177 -11.96 -5.33 16.84
C VAL A 177 -11.92 -5.27 18.36
N ILE A 178 -11.56 -4.11 18.91
CA ILE A 178 -11.57 -3.85 20.36
C ILE A 178 -12.58 -2.79 20.75
N ASN A 179 -13.05 -2.00 19.78
CA ASN A 179 -14.12 -1.02 19.95
C ASN A 179 -14.91 -0.93 18.65
N GLU A 180 -16.20 -1.25 18.69
CA GLU A 180 -17.10 -1.27 17.53
C GLU A 180 -17.44 0.15 17.04
N PHE A 181 -17.45 1.13 17.95
CA PHE A 181 -17.75 2.52 17.65
C PHE A 181 -17.13 3.47 18.69
N LEU A 182 -15.99 4.05 18.33
CA LEU A 182 -15.33 5.13 19.06
C LEU A 182 -15.79 6.48 18.50
N PRO A 183 -16.44 7.36 19.30
CA PRO A 183 -16.83 8.69 18.84
C PRO A 183 -15.62 9.50 18.37
N ARG A 184 -15.78 10.27 17.28
CA ARG A 184 -14.64 10.92 16.60
C ARG A 184 -13.75 11.75 17.52
N GLN A 185 -14.35 12.44 18.49
CA GLN A 185 -13.66 13.37 19.39
C GLN A 185 -12.62 12.67 20.26
N HIS A 186 -12.76 11.36 20.49
CA HIS A 186 -11.87 10.60 21.34
C HIS A 186 -10.74 9.90 20.59
N LEU A 187 -10.62 10.09 19.27
CA LEU A 187 -9.63 9.44 18.42
C LEU A 187 -8.21 9.44 19.04
N LEU A 188 -7.68 10.62 19.37
CA LEU A 188 -6.32 10.72 19.92
C LEU A 188 -6.22 10.10 21.32
N SER A 189 -7.18 10.38 22.20
CA SER A 189 -7.18 9.84 23.56
C SER A 189 -7.21 8.30 23.59
N TYR A 190 -7.93 7.67 22.67
CA TYR A 190 -8.01 6.21 22.60
C TYR A 190 -6.74 5.59 21.99
N LEU A 191 -6.17 6.22 20.96
CA LEU A 191 -4.86 5.81 20.41
C LEU A 191 -3.75 5.93 21.45
N ASP A 192 -3.78 6.97 22.28
CA ASP A 192 -2.85 7.17 23.39
C ASP A 192 -3.00 6.05 24.44
N ALA A 193 -4.23 5.66 24.83
CA ALA A 193 -4.48 4.53 25.71
C ALA A 193 -3.93 3.20 25.15
N ILE A 194 -4.19 2.92 23.87
CA ILE A 194 -3.67 1.71 23.19
C ILE A 194 -2.13 1.68 23.26
N LEU A 195 -1.49 2.82 22.98
CA LEU A 195 -0.03 2.92 23.01
C LEU A 195 0.53 2.82 24.43
N ARG A 196 -0.11 3.39 25.45
CA ARG A 196 0.27 3.25 26.87
C ARG A 196 0.24 1.78 27.30
N VAL A 197 -0.87 1.08 27.05
CA VAL A 197 -1.00 -0.36 27.35
C VAL A 197 0.08 -1.16 26.61
N TYR A 198 0.32 -0.87 25.33
CA TYR A 198 1.40 -1.52 24.59
C TYR A 198 2.79 -1.18 25.14
N ASN A 199 3.03 0.05 25.57
CA ASN A 199 4.33 0.47 26.08
C ASN A 199 4.64 -0.20 27.44
N LEU A 200 3.63 -0.35 28.30
CA LEU A 200 3.71 -0.99 29.61
C LEU A 200 3.86 -2.52 29.52
N HIS A 201 3.04 -3.16 28.69
CA HIS A 201 2.95 -4.63 28.64
C HIS A 201 3.71 -5.26 27.47
N GLY A 202 4.17 -4.46 26.51
CA GLY A 202 4.89 -4.93 25.34
C GLY A 202 6.28 -5.46 25.67
N ARG A 203 6.62 -6.62 25.13
CA ARG A 203 7.93 -7.26 25.34
C ARG A 203 9.08 -6.42 24.76
N ARG A 204 10.14 -6.25 25.55
CA ARG A 204 11.42 -5.64 25.12
C ARG A 204 12.60 -6.61 25.17
N ASP A 205 12.42 -7.78 25.78
CA ASP A 205 13.43 -8.82 25.94
C ASP A 205 13.70 -9.59 24.63
N ASN A 206 12.68 -9.73 23.77
CA ASN A 206 12.80 -10.43 22.50
C ASN A 206 12.20 -9.61 21.35
N LYS A 207 13.07 -9.05 20.50
CA LYS A 207 12.67 -8.21 19.36
C LYS A 207 11.72 -8.89 18.36
N PHE A 208 11.72 -10.23 18.28
CA PHE A 208 10.83 -10.99 17.40
C PHE A 208 9.43 -11.20 17.99
N LYS A 209 9.29 -11.00 19.31
CA LYS A 209 8.02 -11.08 20.06
C LYS A 209 7.55 -9.72 20.59
N ALA A 210 8.17 -8.63 20.15
CA ALA A 210 7.98 -7.27 20.68
C ALA A 210 6.86 -6.46 20.03
N ARG A 211 6.20 -6.94 18.97
CA ARG A 211 5.10 -6.21 18.28
C ARG A 211 3.79 -6.35 19.05
N ILE A 212 2.94 -5.33 19.02
CA ILE A 212 1.63 -5.32 19.71
C ILE A 212 0.76 -6.52 19.33
N LYS A 213 0.82 -6.99 18.08
CA LYS A 213 0.12 -8.22 17.66
C LYS A 213 0.39 -9.43 18.54
N ILE A 214 1.61 -9.58 19.06
CA ILE A 214 1.97 -10.71 19.92
C ILE A 214 1.32 -10.54 21.30
N LEU A 215 1.28 -9.30 21.81
CA LEU A 215 0.61 -8.97 23.07
C LEU A 215 -0.89 -9.24 22.95
N VAL A 216 -1.56 -8.66 21.96
CA VAL A 216 -3.00 -8.82 21.70
C VAL A 216 -3.37 -10.28 21.42
N GLU A 217 -2.54 -11.01 20.67
CA GLU A 217 -2.78 -12.42 20.39
C GLU A 217 -2.67 -13.27 21.66
N SER A 218 -1.67 -13.02 22.50
CA SER A 218 -1.49 -13.77 23.75
C SER A 218 -2.55 -13.47 24.81
N MET A 219 -3.10 -12.26 24.80
CA MET A 219 -4.08 -11.79 25.80
C MET A 219 -5.53 -12.07 25.36
N GLY A 220 -5.80 -12.01 24.05
CA GLY A 220 -7.15 -11.98 23.49
C GLY A 220 -7.69 -10.55 23.36
N GLY A 221 -8.51 -10.32 22.32
CA GLY A 221 -9.09 -9.00 22.02
C GLY A 221 -9.89 -8.42 23.19
N PRO A 222 -10.84 -9.17 23.80
CA PRO A 222 -11.65 -8.64 24.91
C PRO A 222 -10.86 -8.25 26.15
N ALA A 223 -9.83 -9.03 26.50
CA ALA A 223 -8.99 -8.71 27.65
C ALA A 223 -8.07 -7.51 27.39
N PHE A 224 -7.58 -7.36 26.16
CA PHE A 224 -6.82 -6.17 25.74
C PHE A 224 -7.71 -4.92 25.73
N ALA A 225 -8.92 -5.02 25.16
CA ALA A 225 -9.92 -3.94 25.15
C ALA A 225 -10.19 -3.44 26.58
N LYS A 226 -10.44 -4.35 27.53
CA LYS A 226 -10.66 -4.00 28.93
C LYS A 226 -9.50 -3.21 29.56
N LEU A 227 -8.25 -3.51 29.23
CA LEU A 227 -7.10 -2.75 29.72
C LEU A 227 -7.02 -1.36 29.09
N VAL A 228 -7.30 -1.27 27.78
CA VAL A 228 -7.34 0.01 27.06
C VAL A 228 -8.45 0.90 27.61
N ASP A 229 -9.65 0.37 27.79
CA ASP A 229 -10.79 1.12 28.30
C ASP A 229 -10.55 1.56 29.75
N ALA A 230 -9.95 0.72 30.59
CA ALA A 230 -9.58 1.10 31.95
C ALA A 230 -8.53 2.23 31.99
N GLU A 231 -7.50 2.17 31.15
CA GLU A 231 -6.50 3.24 31.01
C GLU A 231 -7.14 4.53 30.48
N TRP A 232 -8.02 4.40 29.49
CA TRP A 232 -8.70 5.52 28.82
C TRP A 232 -9.67 6.25 29.75
N ASP A 233 -10.60 5.53 30.37
CA ASP A 233 -11.63 6.08 31.27
C ASP A 233 -11.02 6.68 32.54
N ALA A 234 -9.97 6.07 33.10
CA ALA A 234 -9.36 6.55 34.34
C ALA A 234 -8.49 7.79 34.18
N HIS A 235 -7.92 8.03 32.99
CA HIS A 235 -6.83 9.00 32.85
C HIS A 235 -6.99 10.04 31.74
N ILE A 236 -7.61 9.74 30.59
CA ILE A 236 -7.40 10.57 29.39
C ILE A 236 -8.61 10.80 28.47
N LYS A 237 -9.76 10.14 28.70
CA LYS A 237 -10.94 10.19 27.81
C LYS A 237 -11.46 11.58 27.48
N ASP A 238 -11.71 12.39 28.51
CA ASP A 238 -12.22 13.77 28.41
C ASP A 238 -11.12 14.80 28.74
N GLY A 239 -9.87 14.44 28.43
CA GLY A 239 -8.69 15.24 28.71
C GLY A 239 -8.32 16.20 27.56
N PRO A 240 -7.10 16.76 27.60
CA PRO A 240 -6.62 17.69 26.55
C PRO A 240 -6.52 17.10 25.13
N LEU A 241 -6.60 15.77 24.99
CA LEU A 241 -6.59 15.07 23.70
C LEU A 241 -7.99 14.91 23.08
N THR A 242 -9.06 15.37 23.75
CA THR A 242 -10.41 15.38 23.18
C THR A 242 -10.47 16.40 22.06
N LEU A 243 -10.67 15.91 20.84
CA LEU A 243 -10.70 16.73 19.62
C LEU A 243 -12.00 17.52 19.54
N THR A 244 -11.85 18.83 19.35
CA THR A 244 -12.96 19.74 19.07
C THR A 244 -13.26 19.81 17.57
N ASP A 245 -14.44 20.32 17.23
CA ASP A 245 -14.81 20.61 15.84
C ASP A 245 -13.81 21.55 15.15
N ALA A 246 -13.20 22.48 15.89
CA ALA A 246 -12.17 23.38 15.39
C ALA A 246 -10.87 22.64 15.03
N ASN A 247 -10.49 21.60 15.78
CA ASN A 247 -9.35 20.76 15.43
C ASN A 247 -9.59 20.05 14.10
N PHE A 248 -10.80 19.51 13.90
CA PHE A 248 -11.18 18.87 12.65
C PHE A 248 -11.26 19.86 11.49
N ALA A 249 -11.89 21.02 11.67
CA ALA A 249 -11.96 22.06 10.64
C ALA A 249 -10.56 22.51 10.19
N THR A 250 -9.62 22.64 11.14
CA THR A 250 -8.22 22.96 10.82
C THR A 250 -7.57 21.85 9.99
N ALA A 251 -7.71 20.59 10.39
CA ALA A 251 -7.14 19.47 9.63
C ALA A 251 -7.77 19.32 8.24
N SER A 252 -9.09 19.52 8.12
CA SER A 252 -9.81 19.52 6.86
C SER A 252 -9.37 20.65 5.92
N SER A 253 -8.92 21.79 6.46
CA SER A 253 -8.47 22.92 5.63
C SER A 253 -7.21 22.62 4.79
N PHE A 254 -6.46 21.56 5.12
CA PHE A 254 -5.33 21.09 4.30
C PHE A 254 -5.75 20.24 3.10
N PHE A 255 -7.02 19.82 3.03
CA PHE A 255 -7.55 18.94 1.99
C PHE A 255 -8.75 19.61 1.34
N THR A 256 -8.46 20.57 0.47
CA THR A 256 -9.49 21.33 -0.26
C THR A 256 -9.99 20.55 -1.46
N GLU A 257 -11.26 20.75 -1.82
CA GLU A 257 -11.76 20.32 -3.11
C GLU A 257 -11.30 21.32 -4.19
N PRO A 258 -10.72 20.85 -5.31
CA PRO A 258 -10.42 21.70 -6.46
C PRO A 258 -11.67 22.39 -7.01
N ASP A 259 -11.46 23.48 -7.74
CA ASP A 259 -12.50 24.14 -8.53
C ASP A 259 -12.83 23.29 -9.78
N TYR A 260 -13.60 22.21 -9.57
CA TYR A 260 -14.00 21.31 -10.64
C TYR A 260 -14.83 22.02 -11.71
N LEU A 261 -14.53 21.70 -12.96
CA LEU A 261 -15.32 22.16 -14.09
C LEU A 261 -16.65 21.40 -14.17
N SER A 262 -17.69 22.10 -14.62
CA SER A 262 -18.97 21.48 -14.94
C SER A 262 -18.98 21.07 -16.40
N PHE A 263 -19.43 19.84 -16.68
CA PHE A 263 -19.50 19.28 -18.02
C PHE A 263 -20.92 18.84 -18.34
N ASP A 264 -21.29 18.89 -19.63
CA ASP A 264 -22.43 18.13 -20.12
C ASP A 264 -22.05 16.64 -20.11
N ALA A 265 -22.64 15.90 -19.18
CA ALA A 265 -22.34 14.49 -18.96
C ALA A 265 -22.62 13.63 -20.21
N LEU A 266 -23.65 13.95 -20.99
CA LEU A 266 -23.99 13.17 -22.19
C LEU A 266 -22.97 13.41 -23.30
N GLN A 267 -22.54 14.66 -23.48
CA GLN A 267 -21.53 15.00 -24.47
C GLN A 267 -20.20 14.32 -24.15
N VAL A 268 -19.69 14.51 -22.92
CA VAL A 268 -18.40 13.92 -22.50
C VAL A 268 -18.43 12.39 -22.58
N GLN A 269 -19.54 11.77 -22.19
CA GLN A 269 -19.69 10.32 -22.30
C GLN A 269 -19.70 9.85 -23.76
N SER A 270 -20.39 10.56 -24.66
CA SER A 270 -20.42 10.22 -26.08
C SER A 270 -19.04 10.35 -26.74
N GLU A 271 -18.30 11.42 -26.43
CA GLU A 271 -16.94 11.65 -26.96
C GLU A 271 -15.96 10.61 -26.43
N LEU A 272 -16.04 10.28 -25.14
CA LEU A 272 -15.26 9.19 -24.54
C LEU A 272 -15.59 7.86 -25.24
N GLN A 273 -16.86 7.52 -25.39
CA GLN A 273 -17.26 6.25 -26.00
C GLN A 273 -16.74 6.11 -27.43
N GLN A 274 -16.82 7.18 -28.22
CA GLN A 274 -16.26 7.20 -29.57
C GLN A 274 -14.75 6.93 -29.58
N THR A 275 -14.02 7.46 -28.59
CA THR A 275 -12.58 7.23 -28.45
C THR A 275 -12.27 5.80 -28.02
N LEU A 276 -13.04 5.25 -27.07
CA LEU A 276 -12.93 3.87 -26.61
C LEU A 276 -13.20 2.86 -27.74
N ASP A 277 -14.20 3.13 -28.58
CA ASP A 277 -14.55 2.29 -29.72
C ASP A 277 -13.47 2.34 -30.83
N GLY A 278 -12.68 3.43 -30.87
CA GLY A 278 -11.65 3.68 -31.88
C GLY A 278 -10.26 3.14 -31.55
N ASP A 279 -9.96 2.87 -30.27
CA ASP A 279 -8.62 2.50 -29.80
C ASP A 279 -8.70 1.44 -28.68
N LYS A 280 -8.43 0.16 -29.03
CA LYS A 280 -8.52 -0.98 -28.12
C LYS A 280 -7.55 -0.86 -26.94
N ASP A 281 -6.34 -0.36 -27.18
CA ASP A 281 -5.31 -0.27 -26.13
C ASP A 281 -5.68 0.80 -25.10
N PHE A 282 -6.21 1.94 -25.58
CA PHE A 282 -6.80 2.93 -24.70
C PHE A 282 -8.02 2.40 -23.95
N ALA A 283 -8.90 1.63 -24.60
CA ALA A 283 -10.07 1.04 -23.93
C ALA A 283 -9.68 0.08 -22.80
N ASN A 284 -8.69 -0.78 -23.05
CA ASN A 284 -8.11 -1.67 -22.04
C ASN A 284 -7.50 -0.87 -20.88
N TRP A 285 -6.69 0.14 -21.19
CA TRP A 285 -6.11 1.01 -20.17
C TRP A 285 -7.17 1.77 -19.37
N TYR A 286 -8.20 2.30 -20.03
CA TYR A 286 -9.30 2.99 -19.37
C TYR A 286 -10.00 2.07 -18.37
N GLN A 287 -10.27 0.82 -18.76
CA GLN A 287 -10.92 -0.17 -17.90
C GLN A 287 -10.06 -0.53 -16.68
N GLN A 288 -8.75 -0.77 -16.88
CA GLN A 288 -7.87 -1.26 -15.82
C GLN A 288 -7.33 -0.14 -14.92
N ASN A 289 -7.00 1.01 -15.49
CA ASN A 289 -6.26 2.07 -14.82
C ASN A 289 -7.11 3.26 -14.38
N THR A 290 -8.44 3.23 -14.56
CA THR A 290 -9.28 4.35 -14.11
C THR A 290 -10.32 3.95 -13.08
N VAL A 291 -10.55 4.81 -12.10
CA VAL A 291 -11.56 4.63 -11.05
C VAL A 291 -12.56 5.77 -11.12
N ALA A 292 -13.83 5.44 -10.87
CA ALA A 292 -14.91 6.43 -10.86
C ALA A 292 -14.68 7.48 -9.76
N HIS A 293 -14.90 8.74 -10.13
CA HIS A 293 -14.82 9.89 -9.23
C HIS A 293 -16.22 10.29 -8.75
N LYS A 294 -16.32 10.92 -7.57
CA LYS A 294 -17.60 11.41 -7.03
C LYS A 294 -18.18 12.61 -7.79
N ILE A 295 -17.30 13.39 -8.42
CA ILE A 295 -17.67 14.51 -9.29
C ILE A 295 -17.78 14.02 -10.73
N ALA A 296 -18.92 14.28 -11.37
CA ALA A 296 -19.17 13.90 -12.76
C ALA A 296 -18.18 14.60 -13.71
N GLY A 297 -17.75 13.88 -14.76
CA GLY A 297 -16.76 14.38 -15.72
C GLY A 297 -15.30 14.25 -15.27
N TYR A 298 -15.06 13.70 -14.08
CA TYR A 298 -13.73 13.40 -13.56
C TYR A 298 -13.56 11.90 -13.30
N ARG A 299 -12.31 11.42 -13.30
CA ARG A 299 -11.89 10.06 -12.95
C ARG A 299 -10.54 10.10 -12.26
N ALA A 300 -10.29 9.15 -11.36
CA ALA A 300 -8.93 8.88 -10.91
C ALA A 300 -8.22 8.00 -11.93
N VAL A 301 -6.93 8.25 -12.12
CA VAL A 301 -6.03 7.46 -12.99
C VAL A 301 -4.94 6.83 -12.12
N VAL A 302 -4.86 5.51 -12.16
CA VAL A 302 -3.82 4.70 -11.52
C VAL A 302 -2.67 4.51 -12.50
N ILE A 303 -1.54 5.11 -12.18
CA ILE A 303 -0.33 5.06 -12.99
C ILE A 303 0.48 3.85 -12.52
N SER A 304 0.69 2.89 -13.42
CA SER A 304 1.40 1.65 -13.12
C SER A 304 2.90 1.92 -13.06
N LEU A 305 3.53 1.66 -11.91
CA LEU A 305 5.00 1.63 -11.78
C LEU A 305 5.56 0.22 -12.01
N LYS A 306 4.86 -0.57 -12.84
CA LYS A 306 5.15 -1.98 -13.11
C LYS A 306 5.20 -2.22 -14.61
N ALA A 307 6.09 -1.47 -15.26
CA ALA A 307 6.31 -1.53 -16.70
C ALA A 307 6.70 -2.93 -17.20
N GLY A 308 7.20 -3.80 -16.33
CA GLY A 308 7.65 -5.14 -16.68
C GLY A 308 9.00 -5.09 -17.38
N LEU A 309 9.06 -5.55 -18.63
CA LEU A 309 10.26 -5.48 -19.46
C LEU A 309 10.19 -4.25 -20.38
N VAL A 310 11.22 -3.40 -20.31
CA VAL A 310 11.44 -2.28 -21.23
C VAL A 310 12.78 -2.52 -21.92
N ASP A 311 12.78 -2.54 -23.26
CA ASP A 311 13.96 -2.85 -24.09
C ASP A 311 14.72 -4.12 -23.66
N GLY A 312 13.96 -5.15 -23.27
CA GLY A 312 14.50 -6.45 -22.82
C GLY A 312 15.05 -6.46 -21.39
N SER A 313 14.94 -5.36 -20.65
CA SER A 313 15.39 -5.25 -19.26
C SER A 313 14.20 -5.10 -18.30
N TYR A 314 14.22 -5.84 -17.20
CA TYR A 314 13.21 -5.72 -16.17
C TYR A 314 13.37 -4.41 -15.37
N ILE A 315 12.28 -3.65 -15.28
CA ILE A 315 12.18 -2.47 -14.43
C ILE A 315 11.57 -2.88 -13.08
N PRO A 316 12.29 -2.74 -11.95
CA PRO A 316 11.76 -3.19 -10.66
C PRO A 316 10.43 -2.51 -10.30
N SER A 317 9.43 -3.33 -9.93
CA SER A 317 8.11 -2.84 -9.52
C SER A 317 8.20 -1.77 -8.43
N GLY A 318 7.59 -0.61 -8.69
CA GLY A 318 7.57 0.52 -7.78
C GLY A 318 8.75 1.48 -7.93
N ASP A 319 9.73 1.19 -8.78
CA ASP A 319 10.78 2.14 -9.14
C ASP A 319 10.27 3.16 -10.15
N VAL A 320 10.74 4.39 -10.03
CA VAL A 320 10.49 5.48 -10.98
C VAL A 320 11.77 6.28 -11.16
N SER A 321 12.15 6.56 -12.40
CA SER A 321 13.38 7.33 -12.70
C SER A 321 13.22 8.80 -12.34
N GLU A 322 14.32 9.54 -12.20
CA GLU A 322 14.28 10.99 -12.00
C GLU A 322 13.61 11.72 -13.18
N SER A 323 13.79 11.24 -14.41
CA SER A 323 13.14 11.82 -15.59
C SER A 323 11.63 11.58 -15.61
N GLN A 324 11.19 10.38 -15.21
CA GLN A 324 9.78 10.07 -15.02
C GLN A 324 9.18 10.89 -13.88
N MET A 325 9.90 11.12 -12.78
CA MET A 325 9.44 11.99 -11.70
C MET A 325 9.20 13.43 -12.18
N ASP A 326 10.13 14.02 -12.96
CA ASP A 326 9.94 15.35 -13.53
C ASP A 326 8.72 15.40 -14.47
N ALA A 327 8.62 14.43 -15.38
CA ALA A 327 7.49 14.35 -16.32
C ALA A 327 6.15 14.15 -15.60
N LEU A 328 6.10 13.28 -14.58
CA LEU A 328 4.91 13.08 -13.76
C LEU A 328 4.52 14.34 -12.99
N ALA A 329 5.47 15.16 -12.58
CA ALA A 329 5.18 16.44 -11.94
C ALA A 329 4.54 17.43 -12.93
N ASP A 330 5.04 17.49 -14.18
CA ASP A 330 4.45 18.30 -15.24
C ASP A 330 3.04 17.82 -15.61
N LEU A 331 2.84 16.50 -15.68
CA LEU A 331 1.53 15.92 -15.93
C LEU A 331 0.55 16.16 -14.76
N ALA A 332 1.02 16.11 -13.51
CA ALA A 332 0.19 16.43 -12.35
C ALA A 332 -0.27 17.89 -12.38
N ASP A 333 0.61 18.84 -12.75
CA ASP A 333 0.24 20.25 -12.92
C ASP A 333 -0.85 20.43 -13.98
N LYS A 334 -0.76 19.69 -15.09
CA LYS A 334 -1.69 19.78 -16.20
C LYS A 334 -3.03 19.09 -15.94
N TYR A 335 -3.02 17.91 -15.33
CA TYR A 335 -4.16 16.99 -15.30
C TYR A 335 -4.75 16.70 -13.93
N SER A 336 -4.02 16.99 -12.83
CA SER A 336 -4.41 16.54 -11.49
C SER A 336 -4.15 17.60 -10.42
N PHE A 337 -4.34 18.87 -10.77
CA PHE A 337 -4.22 20.01 -9.86
C PHE A 337 -2.91 20.05 -9.07
N SER A 338 -1.79 19.67 -9.71
CA SER A 338 -0.46 19.62 -9.09
C SER A 338 -0.33 18.60 -7.95
N GLU A 339 -1.24 17.63 -7.84
CA GLU A 339 -1.24 16.60 -6.80
C GLU A 339 -1.15 15.19 -7.36
N LEU A 340 -0.50 14.30 -6.61
CA LEU A 340 -0.43 12.88 -6.90
C LEU A 340 -0.31 12.06 -5.61
N ARG A 341 -0.65 10.77 -5.69
CA ARG A 341 -0.75 9.91 -4.50
C ARG A 341 -0.04 8.58 -4.68
N GLY A 342 0.82 8.21 -3.74
CA GLY A 342 1.43 6.88 -3.67
C GLY A 342 0.48 5.83 -3.08
N THR A 343 0.41 4.65 -3.68
CA THR A 343 -0.43 3.53 -3.20
C THR A 343 0.37 2.51 -2.40
N TYR A 344 -0.30 1.67 -1.59
CA TYR A 344 0.40 0.57 -0.90
C TYR A 344 0.77 -0.57 -1.87
N GLN A 345 0.16 -0.62 -3.05
CA GLN A 345 0.52 -1.50 -4.16
C GLN A 345 1.76 -1.00 -4.93
N GLN A 346 2.42 0.08 -4.49
CA GLN A 346 3.60 0.66 -5.15
C GLN A 346 3.29 1.26 -6.52
N ASN A 347 2.08 1.79 -6.72
CA ASN A 347 1.69 2.59 -7.89
C ASN A 347 1.48 4.05 -7.51
N LEU A 348 1.14 4.90 -8.48
CA LEU A 348 0.75 6.29 -8.28
C LEU A 348 -0.70 6.53 -8.71
N VAL A 349 -1.31 7.60 -8.24
CA VAL A 349 -2.66 8.03 -8.62
C VAL A 349 -2.67 9.53 -8.92
N PHE A 350 -3.24 9.89 -10.06
CA PHE A 350 -3.81 11.22 -10.32
C PHE A 350 -5.29 11.15 -9.98
N ALA A 351 -5.73 11.94 -9.01
CA ALA A 351 -7.05 11.79 -8.41
C ALA A 351 -8.17 12.43 -9.26
N ASP A 352 -7.83 13.52 -9.96
CA ASP A 352 -8.82 14.50 -10.43
C ASP A 352 -8.69 14.77 -11.93
N VAL A 353 -8.58 13.71 -12.75
CA VAL A 353 -8.39 13.84 -14.20
C VAL A 353 -9.71 14.01 -14.91
N GLN A 354 -9.80 15.01 -15.80
CA GLN A 354 -10.99 15.23 -16.63
C GLN A 354 -11.16 14.11 -17.64
N THR A 355 -12.38 13.59 -17.80
CA THR A 355 -12.66 12.44 -18.67
C THR A 355 -12.26 12.68 -20.13
N ASN A 356 -12.45 13.90 -20.65
CA ASN A 356 -12.09 14.28 -22.02
C ASN A 356 -10.57 14.45 -22.23
N GLN A 357 -9.76 14.45 -21.16
CA GLN A 357 -8.30 14.53 -21.22
C GLN A 357 -7.61 13.17 -21.06
N LEU A 358 -8.37 12.11 -20.77
CA LEU A 358 -7.81 10.78 -20.51
C LEU A 358 -7.00 10.23 -21.69
N TYR A 359 -7.46 10.45 -22.92
CA TYR A 359 -6.75 9.96 -24.11
C TYR A 359 -5.38 10.61 -24.29
N GLU A 360 -5.32 11.93 -24.14
CA GLU A 360 -4.06 12.70 -24.23
C GLU A 360 -3.10 12.35 -23.08
N LEU A 361 -3.62 12.17 -21.87
CA LEU A 361 -2.83 11.74 -20.71
C LEU A 361 -2.28 10.32 -20.93
N TRP A 362 -3.11 9.39 -21.41
CA TRP A 362 -2.69 8.01 -21.71
C TRP A 362 -1.55 7.97 -22.72
N GLN A 363 -1.61 8.77 -23.78
CA GLN A 363 -0.54 8.87 -24.78
C GLN A 363 0.78 9.34 -24.15
N GLN A 364 0.75 10.40 -23.36
CA GLN A 364 1.95 10.91 -22.67
C GLN A 364 2.51 9.91 -21.63
N LEU A 365 1.64 9.22 -20.88
CA LEU A 365 2.08 8.16 -19.97
C LEU A 365 2.66 6.96 -20.73
N SER A 366 2.18 6.66 -21.94
CA SER A 366 2.68 5.58 -22.78
C SER A 366 4.11 5.85 -23.25
N GLU A 367 4.41 7.08 -23.65
CA GLU A 367 5.78 7.52 -24.00
C GLU A 367 6.77 7.37 -22.82
N LEU A 368 6.26 7.42 -21.59
CA LEU A 368 7.05 7.29 -20.36
C LEU A 368 7.12 5.84 -19.84
N HIS A 369 6.49 4.87 -20.50
CA HIS A 369 6.30 3.49 -20.03
C HIS A 369 5.53 3.40 -18.69
N LEU A 370 4.58 4.30 -18.47
CA LEU A 370 3.77 4.41 -17.26
C LEU A 370 2.27 4.15 -17.49
N ALA A 371 1.89 3.77 -18.73
CA ALA A 371 0.52 3.46 -19.14
C ALA A 371 0.24 1.96 -19.30
N ARG A 372 1.02 1.08 -18.67
CA ARG A 372 0.75 -0.36 -18.75
C ARG A 372 -0.60 -0.67 -18.10
N ALA A 373 -1.47 -1.34 -18.86
CA ALA A 373 -2.85 -1.65 -18.48
C ALA A 373 -2.96 -2.88 -17.56
N ASN A 374 -2.10 -2.99 -16.54
CA ASN A 374 -1.96 -4.21 -15.75
C ASN A 374 -2.47 -4.10 -14.30
N ILE A 375 -3.13 -3.01 -13.91
CA ILE A 375 -3.62 -2.83 -12.54
C ILE A 375 -4.54 -3.99 -12.12
N ASN A 376 -4.40 -4.49 -10.90
CA ASN A 376 -5.11 -5.66 -10.33
C ASN A 376 -4.89 -7.02 -11.04
N THR A 377 -4.17 -7.06 -12.17
CA THR A 377 -3.80 -8.32 -12.84
C THR A 377 -2.67 -9.05 -12.11
N LEU A 378 -2.36 -10.29 -12.54
CA LEU A 378 -1.25 -11.09 -12.00
C LEU A 378 0.11 -10.36 -12.04
N THR A 379 0.33 -9.47 -13.02
CA THR A 379 1.57 -8.69 -13.16
C THR A 379 1.54 -7.35 -12.42
N ASP A 380 0.46 -7.00 -11.71
CA ASP A 380 0.43 -5.88 -10.75
C ASP A 380 1.16 -6.22 -9.44
N MET A 381 2.33 -6.86 -9.55
CA MET A 381 3.01 -7.51 -8.44
C MET A 381 3.52 -6.52 -7.40
N ILE A 382 3.29 -6.79 -6.11
CA ILE A 382 4.02 -6.10 -5.04
C ILE A 382 5.34 -6.84 -4.83
N VAL A 383 6.46 -6.15 -5.08
CA VAL A 383 7.81 -6.73 -4.99
C VAL A 383 8.63 -5.93 -3.99
N CYS A 384 9.15 -6.61 -2.96
CA CYS A 384 10.11 -5.97 -2.07
C CYS A 384 11.51 -5.92 -2.73
N PRO A 385 12.44 -5.07 -2.26
CA PRO A 385 13.83 -5.04 -2.73
C PRO A 385 14.65 -6.35 -2.66
N GLY A 386 14.16 -7.40 -1.99
CA GLY A 386 14.85 -8.69 -1.92
C GLY A 386 16.28 -8.65 -1.41
N TRP A 387 17.02 -9.72 -1.66
CA TRP A 387 18.46 -9.79 -1.47
C TRP A 387 19.23 -8.87 -2.43
N ASP A 388 18.55 -8.40 -3.47
CA ASP A 388 19.07 -7.46 -4.46
C ASP A 388 19.58 -6.17 -3.77
N TYR A 389 18.90 -5.67 -2.73
CA TYR A 389 19.39 -4.55 -1.91
C TYR A 389 19.40 -4.83 -0.39
N CYS A 390 18.44 -5.58 0.14
CA CYS A 390 18.16 -5.65 1.57
C CYS A 390 19.08 -6.62 2.33
N SER A 391 19.74 -6.13 3.39
CA SER A 391 20.58 -6.95 4.29
C SER A 391 19.82 -7.93 5.19
N LEU A 392 18.48 -7.90 5.19
CA LEU A 392 17.64 -8.84 5.94
C LEU A 392 16.98 -9.92 5.07
N ALA A 393 17.10 -9.81 3.75
CA ALA A 393 16.52 -10.79 2.86
C ALA A 393 17.25 -12.13 2.98
N ASN A 394 16.62 -13.20 2.51
CA ASN A 394 17.22 -14.52 2.36
C ASN A 394 17.36 -14.93 0.89
N ALA A 395 16.54 -14.36 0.01
CA ALA A 395 16.58 -14.59 -1.43
C ALA A 395 16.32 -13.30 -2.21
N THR A 396 16.74 -13.28 -3.47
CA THR A 396 16.44 -12.22 -4.44
C THR A 396 14.94 -12.20 -4.76
N THR A 397 14.48 -11.12 -5.38
CA THR A 397 13.07 -11.01 -5.80
C THR A 397 12.93 -10.41 -7.18
N HIS A 398 13.88 -9.60 -7.63
CA HIS A 398 13.81 -8.97 -8.95
C HIS A 398 13.91 -10.02 -10.07
N ASN A 399 14.78 -11.01 -9.93
CA ASN A 399 14.91 -12.10 -10.90
C ASN A 399 13.62 -12.95 -11.00
N ILE A 400 12.91 -13.14 -9.89
CA ILE A 400 11.64 -13.89 -9.91
C ILE A 400 10.54 -13.06 -10.57
N ALA A 401 10.48 -11.75 -10.29
CA ALA A 401 9.52 -10.88 -10.93
C ALA A 401 9.76 -10.83 -12.45
N GLU A 402 11.02 -10.73 -12.88
CA GLU A 402 11.40 -10.83 -14.29
C GLU A 402 10.96 -12.16 -14.94
N GLN A 403 11.13 -13.30 -14.25
CA GLN A 403 10.65 -14.60 -14.76
C GLN A 403 9.13 -14.61 -14.94
N ILE A 404 8.38 -14.04 -14.00
CA ILE A 404 6.91 -13.97 -14.07
C ILE A 404 6.50 -13.04 -15.21
N GLU A 405 7.13 -11.87 -15.36
CA GLU A 405 6.87 -10.94 -16.46
C GLU A 405 7.14 -11.59 -17.84
N LYS A 406 8.17 -12.44 -17.96
CA LYS A 406 8.45 -13.19 -19.20
C LYS A 406 7.44 -14.31 -19.47
N GLN A 407 6.91 -14.93 -18.42
CA GLN A 407 5.97 -16.05 -18.54
C GLN A 407 4.54 -15.57 -18.81
N PHE A 408 4.18 -14.39 -18.31
CA PHE A 408 2.84 -13.79 -18.38
C PHE A 408 2.90 -12.41 -19.07
N ASP A 409 3.46 -12.36 -20.27
CA ASP A 409 3.66 -11.13 -21.05
C ASP A 409 2.41 -10.70 -21.87
N ASP A 410 1.47 -11.62 -22.09
CA ASP A 410 0.20 -11.38 -22.77
C ASP A 410 -0.85 -10.75 -21.85
N LEU A 411 -1.16 -9.47 -22.07
CA LEU A 411 -2.18 -8.74 -21.31
C LEU A 411 -3.61 -9.27 -21.54
N ASP A 412 -3.96 -9.72 -22.75
CA ASP A 412 -5.30 -10.25 -23.03
C ASP A 412 -5.52 -11.52 -22.20
N TYR A 413 -4.51 -12.39 -22.10
CA TYR A 413 -4.54 -13.55 -21.21
C TYR A 413 -4.70 -13.14 -19.74
N LEU A 414 -3.99 -12.10 -19.28
CA LEU A 414 -4.13 -11.60 -17.91
C LEU A 414 -5.54 -11.06 -17.62
N TYR A 415 -6.21 -10.43 -18.58
CA TYR A 415 -7.60 -10.00 -18.43
C TYR A 415 -8.55 -11.20 -18.31
N ASP A 416 -8.32 -12.25 -19.09
CA ASP A 416 -9.10 -13.50 -19.02
C ASP A 416 -8.95 -14.23 -17.68
N LEU A 417 -7.83 -14.02 -16.96
CA LEU A 417 -7.64 -14.53 -15.60
C LEU A 417 -8.46 -13.76 -14.56
N GLY A 418 -8.80 -12.50 -14.82
CA GLY A 418 -9.39 -11.59 -13.84
C GLY A 418 -8.39 -11.11 -12.78
N GLU A 419 -8.92 -10.59 -11.67
CA GLU A 419 -8.08 -10.03 -10.61
C GLU A 419 -7.32 -11.13 -9.84
N ILE A 420 -5.98 -11.07 -9.84
CA ILE A 420 -5.11 -11.97 -9.08
C ILE A 420 -3.95 -11.18 -8.48
N ARG A 421 -3.92 -11.01 -7.15
CA ARG A 421 -2.84 -10.27 -6.50
C ARG A 421 -1.66 -11.19 -6.18
N LEU A 422 -0.53 -10.95 -6.84
CA LEU A 422 0.73 -11.63 -6.54
C LEU A 422 1.66 -10.74 -5.73
N ASN A 423 2.04 -11.22 -4.55
CA ASN A 423 2.86 -10.47 -3.59
C ASN A 423 4.12 -11.26 -3.21
N MET A 424 5.30 -10.64 -3.34
CA MET A 424 6.58 -11.34 -3.18
C MET A 424 7.55 -10.65 -2.22
N SER A 425 8.03 -11.40 -1.22
CA SER A 425 9.08 -10.94 -0.31
C SER A 425 10.28 -11.88 -0.25
N GLY A 426 11.49 -11.34 -0.30
CA GLY A 426 12.72 -12.12 -0.17
C GLY A 426 13.00 -12.67 1.24
N CYS A 427 12.15 -12.39 2.24
CA CYS A 427 12.24 -12.97 3.58
C CYS A 427 10.92 -12.86 4.37
N MET A 428 10.90 -13.48 5.55
CA MET A 428 9.74 -13.54 6.45
C MET A 428 9.32 -12.19 7.06
N ASN A 429 9.96 -11.07 6.72
CA ASN A 429 9.50 -9.76 7.19
C ASN A 429 8.24 -9.27 6.49
N ALA A 430 7.88 -9.90 5.35
CA ALA A 430 6.66 -9.63 4.58
C ALA A 430 6.50 -8.15 4.20
N CYS A 431 7.56 -7.51 3.71
CA CYS A 431 7.52 -6.09 3.30
C CYS A 431 6.55 -5.85 2.14
N ALA A 432 6.40 -6.83 1.24
CA ALA A 432 5.47 -6.80 0.11
C ALA A 432 4.11 -7.48 0.40
N HIS A 433 3.82 -7.79 1.67
CA HIS A 433 2.53 -8.36 2.06
C HIS A 433 2.20 -9.74 1.44
N HIS A 434 3.21 -10.60 1.23
CA HIS A 434 3.02 -11.95 0.63
C HIS A 434 2.02 -12.84 1.35
N HIS A 435 1.78 -12.65 2.66
CA HIS A 435 0.78 -13.45 3.39
C HIS A 435 -0.67 -13.13 3.02
N THR A 436 -0.94 -12.00 2.38
CA THR A 436 -2.30 -11.53 2.04
C THR A 436 -2.50 -11.31 0.55
N GLY A 437 -1.58 -11.81 -0.29
CA GLY A 437 -1.81 -11.92 -1.72
C GLY A 437 -2.60 -13.19 -2.02
N ASP A 438 -3.37 -13.17 -3.10
CA ASP A 438 -4.02 -14.36 -3.64
C ASP A 438 -2.95 -15.43 -3.93
N ILE A 439 -1.81 -14.99 -4.45
CA ILE A 439 -0.57 -15.76 -4.54
C ILE A 439 0.55 -15.03 -3.78
N GLY A 440 1.06 -15.68 -2.74
CA GLY A 440 2.17 -15.20 -1.92
C GLY A 440 3.47 -15.93 -2.22
N ILE A 441 4.56 -15.20 -2.44
CA ILE A 441 5.90 -15.76 -2.64
C ILE A 441 6.84 -15.30 -1.51
N LEU A 442 7.43 -16.28 -0.81
CA LEU A 442 8.39 -16.06 0.27
C LEU A 442 9.75 -16.67 -0.08
N GLY A 443 10.75 -15.81 -0.25
CA GLY A 443 12.15 -16.19 -0.35
C GLY A 443 12.71 -16.80 0.94
N VAL A 444 13.35 -17.96 0.80
CA VAL A 444 14.05 -18.69 1.85
C VAL A 444 15.43 -19.12 1.36
N ASP A 445 16.40 -19.19 2.28
CA ASP A 445 17.73 -19.72 1.99
C ASP A 445 17.76 -21.22 2.34
N LYS A 446 18.31 -22.03 1.43
CA LYS A 446 18.63 -23.44 1.67
C LYS A 446 20.08 -23.68 1.27
N LYS A 447 20.97 -23.66 2.27
CA LYS A 447 22.41 -23.96 2.08
C LYS A 447 23.09 -23.01 1.07
N GLY A 448 22.71 -21.73 1.06
CA GLY A 448 23.26 -20.73 0.14
C GLY A 448 22.59 -20.66 -1.22
N GLU A 449 21.55 -21.46 -1.46
CA GLU A 449 20.70 -21.36 -2.65
C GLU A 449 19.37 -20.67 -2.33
N TYR A 450 18.84 -19.96 -3.32
CA TYR A 450 17.55 -19.28 -3.24
C TYR A 450 16.41 -20.23 -3.59
N TRP A 451 15.50 -20.37 -2.64
CA TRP A 451 14.30 -21.18 -2.75
C TRP A 451 13.08 -20.34 -2.36
N TYR A 452 11.90 -20.71 -2.85
CA TYR A 452 10.68 -19.91 -2.72
C TYR A 452 9.52 -20.75 -2.22
N GLN A 453 8.95 -20.36 -1.08
CA GLN A 453 7.73 -20.95 -0.55
C GLN A 453 6.52 -20.18 -1.10
N ILE A 454 5.55 -20.92 -1.64
CA ILE A 454 4.33 -20.37 -2.23
C ILE A 454 3.16 -20.59 -1.25
N SER A 455 2.31 -19.58 -1.11
CA SER A 455 1.05 -19.63 -0.35
C SER A 455 -0.12 -19.11 -1.18
N LEU A 456 -1.31 -19.69 -1.00
CA LEU A 456 -2.51 -19.34 -1.77
C LEU A 456 -3.68 -18.88 -0.89
N GLY A 457 -4.53 -18.00 -1.44
CA GLY A 457 -5.81 -17.59 -0.83
C GLY A 457 -5.68 -16.53 0.27
N GLY A 458 -4.64 -15.71 0.24
CA GLY A 458 -4.54 -14.55 1.13
C GLY A 458 -5.39 -13.39 0.62
N ASN A 459 -5.86 -12.53 1.52
CA ASN A 459 -6.63 -11.34 1.16
C ASN A 459 -6.37 -10.21 2.19
N SER A 460 -6.12 -8.98 1.73
CA SER A 460 -5.91 -7.81 2.59
C SER A 460 -7.12 -6.87 2.70
N SER A 461 -8.20 -7.13 1.97
CA SER A 461 -9.41 -6.31 1.93
C SER A 461 -10.35 -6.64 3.12
N ASN A 462 -11.66 -6.41 2.98
CA ASN A 462 -12.65 -6.63 4.05
C ASN A 462 -12.64 -8.02 4.67
N ASN A 463 -12.57 -9.06 3.85
CA ASN A 463 -12.48 -10.44 4.31
C ASN A 463 -11.00 -10.83 4.43
N ALA A 464 -10.28 -10.17 5.35
CA ALA A 464 -8.85 -10.37 5.50
C ALA A 464 -8.53 -11.84 5.81
N LYS A 465 -7.64 -12.44 5.02
CA LYS A 465 -7.24 -13.85 5.12
C LYS A 465 -5.73 -13.99 4.96
N LEU A 466 -5.19 -14.97 5.66
CA LEU A 466 -3.79 -15.37 5.51
C LEU A 466 -3.70 -16.55 4.54
N GLY A 467 -2.83 -16.43 3.54
CA GLY A 467 -2.60 -17.47 2.56
C GLY A 467 -2.07 -18.76 3.19
N LYS A 468 -2.52 -19.90 2.69
CA LYS A 468 -2.09 -21.23 3.14
C LYS A 468 -0.89 -21.68 2.35
N ILE A 469 0.16 -22.14 3.04
CA ILE A 469 1.39 -22.66 2.40
C ILE A 469 1.03 -23.87 1.53
N LEU A 470 1.35 -23.78 0.24
CA LEU A 470 1.01 -24.79 -0.76
C LEU A 470 1.81 -26.08 -0.57
N GLY A 471 3.11 -25.96 -0.27
CA GLY A 471 3.99 -27.11 -0.12
C GLY A 471 5.44 -26.76 0.23
N LYS A 472 6.36 -27.64 -0.19
CA LYS A 472 7.81 -27.43 -0.04
C LYS A 472 8.23 -26.23 -0.89
N ALA A 473 9.25 -25.49 -0.47
CA ALA A 473 9.81 -24.45 -1.32
C ALA A 473 10.33 -25.04 -2.65
N VAL A 474 10.20 -24.28 -3.74
CA VAL A 474 10.71 -24.59 -5.09
C VAL A 474 12.00 -23.80 -5.37
N PRO A 475 12.91 -24.28 -6.22
CA PRO A 475 14.13 -23.55 -6.56
C PRO A 475 13.80 -22.28 -7.39
N SER A 476 14.75 -21.35 -7.45
CA SER A 476 14.57 -20.05 -8.11
C SER A 476 14.12 -20.12 -9.56
N ASP A 477 14.56 -21.11 -10.33
CA ASP A 477 14.29 -21.19 -11.78
C ASP A 477 12.92 -21.81 -12.09
N ASP A 478 12.29 -22.44 -11.09
CA ASP A 478 11.00 -23.13 -11.24
C ASP A 478 9.81 -22.24 -10.83
N VAL A 479 10.06 -21.03 -10.32
CA VAL A 479 8.99 -20.22 -9.71
C VAL A 479 7.91 -19.86 -10.72
N ALA A 480 8.26 -19.24 -11.86
CA ALA A 480 7.28 -18.86 -12.87
C ALA A 480 6.51 -20.07 -13.44
N THR A 481 7.20 -21.17 -13.75
CA THR A 481 6.59 -22.44 -14.16
C THR A 481 5.63 -22.98 -13.09
N THR A 482 5.96 -22.82 -11.80
CA THR A 482 5.07 -23.22 -10.71
C THR A 482 3.83 -22.33 -10.64
N ILE A 483 3.96 -21.02 -10.88
CA ILE A 483 2.81 -20.11 -10.99
C ILE A 483 1.92 -20.52 -12.17
N GLN A 484 2.49 -20.85 -13.34
CA GLN A 484 1.70 -21.34 -14.47
C GLN A 484 0.85 -22.56 -14.09
N LYS A 485 1.44 -23.58 -13.43
CA LYS A 485 0.68 -24.75 -12.96
C LYS A 485 -0.47 -24.39 -12.00
N ILE A 486 -0.28 -23.37 -11.16
CA ILE A 486 -1.31 -22.86 -10.24
C ILE A 486 -2.44 -22.20 -11.04
N ILE A 487 -2.10 -21.39 -12.05
CA ILE A 487 -3.06 -20.76 -12.95
C ILE A 487 -3.81 -21.81 -13.78
N ASP A 488 -3.14 -22.87 -14.25
CA ASP A 488 -3.79 -23.95 -14.98
C ASP A 488 -4.88 -24.62 -14.13
N VAL A 489 -4.61 -24.87 -12.85
CA VAL A 489 -5.64 -25.41 -11.92
C VAL A 489 -6.78 -24.42 -11.73
N TYR A 490 -6.49 -23.12 -11.65
CA TYR A 490 -7.52 -22.08 -11.56
C TYR A 490 -8.43 -22.13 -12.80
N LEU A 491 -7.85 -22.15 -14.00
CA LEU A 491 -8.60 -22.24 -15.26
C LEU A 491 -9.39 -23.54 -15.39
N GLU A 492 -8.81 -24.67 -14.96
CA GLU A 492 -9.46 -26.00 -15.03
C GLU A 492 -10.65 -26.13 -14.08
N GLN A 493 -10.65 -25.42 -12.94
CA GLN A 493 -11.63 -25.64 -11.86
C GLN A 493 -12.52 -24.44 -11.53
N ARG A 494 -12.21 -23.24 -12.03
CA ARG A 494 -13.07 -22.07 -11.84
C ARG A 494 -14.43 -22.32 -12.47
N VAL A 495 -15.47 -21.91 -11.77
CA VAL A 495 -16.82 -21.91 -12.32
C VAL A 495 -17.06 -20.57 -13.01
N SER A 496 -17.71 -20.61 -14.16
CA SER A 496 -18.11 -19.41 -14.89
C SER A 496 -19.56 -19.55 -15.32
N ASN A 497 -20.32 -18.47 -15.21
CA ASN A 497 -21.66 -18.33 -15.79
C ASN A 497 -21.65 -17.16 -16.79
N GLU A 498 -22.79 -16.89 -17.43
CA GLU A 498 -22.89 -15.86 -18.49
C GLU A 498 -22.46 -14.45 -18.04
N ASN A 499 -22.52 -14.14 -16.75
CA ASN A 499 -22.26 -12.80 -16.22
C ASN A 499 -21.09 -12.71 -15.24
N ASP A 500 -20.51 -13.86 -14.83
CA ASP A 500 -19.54 -13.88 -13.74
C ASP A 500 -18.57 -15.05 -13.84
N VAL A 501 -17.31 -14.77 -13.50
CA VAL A 501 -16.22 -15.74 -13.44
C VAL A 501 -15.73 -15.78 -12.00
N GLU A 502 -15.73 -16.97 -11.41
CA GLU A 502 -15.26 -17.16 -10.04
C GLU A 502 -13.83 -16.62 -9.87
N SER A 503 -13.63 -15.78 -8.86
CA SER A 503 -12.31 -15.21 -8.57
C SER A 503 -11.32 -16.28 -8.10
N PHE A 504 -10.03 -16.01 -8.21
CA PHE A 504 -9.00 -16.94 -7.72
C PHE A 504 -9.17 -17.24 -6.21
N GLY A 505 -9.46 -16.21 -5.42
CA GLY A 505 -9.69 -16.34 -3.97
C GLY A 505 -10.88 -17.24 -3.65
N ASP A 506 -12.00 -17.04 -4.35
CA ASP A 506 -13.23 -17.83 -4.13
C ASP A 506 -13.03 -19.29 -4.51
N LEU A 507 -12.32 -19.56 -5.61
CA LEU A 507 -11.96 -20.94 -5.97
C LEU A 507 -11.14 -21.59 -4.84
N VAL A 508 -10.09 -20.91 -4.35
CA VAL A 508 -9.24 -21.44 -3.27
C VAL A 508 -10.05 -21.70 -1.99
N ASP A 509 -11.04 -20.87 -1.68
CA ASP A 509 -11.96 -21.09 -0.57
C ASP A 509 -12.84 -22.33 -0.79
N ARG A 510 -13.35 -22.52 -2.01
CA ARG A 510 -14.26 -23.62 -2.36
C ARG A 510 -13.56 -24.97 -2.43
N VAL A 511 -12.43 -25.09 -3.13
CA VAL A 511 -11.76 -26.38 -3.38
C VAL A 511 -10.57 -26.63 -2.45
N GLY A 512 -10.14 -25.61 -1.70
CA GLY A 512 -8.93 -25.67 -0.89
C GLY A 512 -7.64 -25.73 -1.71
N ILE A 513 -6.50 -25.91 -1.04
CA ILE A 513 -5.18 -25.94 -1.71
C ILE A 513 -4.78 -27.33 -2.24
N ALA A 514 -5.59 -28.36 -2.00
CA ALA A 514 -5.22 -29.74 -2.34
C ALA A 514 -5.05 -29.97 -3.85
N PRO A 515 -5.95 -29.50 -4.75
CA PRO A 515 -5.78 -29.69 -6.18
C PRO A 515 -4.55 -28.97 -6.73
N PHE A 516 -4.30 -27.74 -6.26
CA PHE A 516 -3.09 -26.98 -6.60
C PHE A 516 -1.82 -27.70 -6.16
N LYS A 517 -1.82 -28.28 -4.96
CA LYS A 517 -0.69 -29.02 -4.42
C LYS A 517 -0.38 -30.26 -5.24
N GLU A 518 -1.41 -30.99 -5.66
CA GLU A 518 -1.27 -32.18 -6.51
C GLU A 518 -0.66 -31.81 -7.87
N LYS A 519 -1.17 -30.76 -8.54
CA LYS A 519 -0.61 -30.32 -9.84
C LYS A 519 0.86 -29.89 -9.73
N VAL A 520 1.23 -29.24 -8.63
CA VAL A 520 2.59 -28.69 -8.45
C VAL A 520 3.60 -29.75 -8.01
N TYR A 521 3.23 -30.66 -7.09
CA TYR A 521 4.17 -31.58 -6.44
C TYR A 521 3.85 -33.08 -6.60
N GLY A 522 2.70 -33.44 -7.19
CA GLY A 522 2.24 -34.80 -7.40
C GLY A 522 2.91 -35.54 -8.55
#